data_AF-A0A3Q8FIZ5-F1
#
_entry.id   AF-A0A3Q8FIZ5-F1
#
_cell.length_a   1.000
_cell.length_b   1.000
_cell.length_c   1.000
_cell.angle_alpha   90.00
_cell.angle_beta   90.00
_cell.angle_gamma   90.00
#
_symmetry.space_group_name_H-M   'P 1'
#
loop_
_entity.id
_entity.type
_entity.pdbx_description
1 polymer ?
#
loop_
_entity_poly.entity_id
_entity_poly.type
_entity_poly.pdbx_seq_one_letter_code
_entity_poly.pdbx_strand_id
1 'polypeptide(L)'
;MKFTSVFAAAAVACIVFAETATAQTSPPDSQQQTCQTAWYQSEASRSCSLNYMFSFPPDFCKVSADCVRADGSRQGNVEQTRLQNVPSLRNCDGRLGFNC
;
A
#
# COMPACT_ATOMS: atom_id res chain seq x y z
N MET A 1 -56.22 -30.17 -20.68
CA MET A 1 -55.92 -29.39 -21.90
C MET A 1 -54.55 -28.77 -21.74
N LYS A 2 -53.65 -29.02 -22.70
CA LYS A 2 -52.29 -28.47 -22.81
C LYS A 2 -52.38 -27.03 -23.32
N PHE A 3 -51.61 -26.11 -22.75
CA PHE A 3 -51.10 -24.94 -23.47
C PHE A 3 -49.70 -24.59 -22.97
N THR A 4 -48.70 -25.09 -23.68
CA THR A 4 -47.31 -24.63 -23.65
C THR A 4 -47.20 -23.34 -24.46
N SER A 5 -46.77 -22.25 -23.82
CA SER A 5 -46.47 -20.99 -24.51
C SER A 5 -44.96 -20.74 -24.44
N VAL A 6 -44.33 -20.83 -25.60
CA VAL A 6 -42.94 -20.47 -25.88
C VAL A 6 -42.91 -18.96 -26.16
N PHE A 7 -42.07 -18.22 -25.44
CA PHE A 7 -41.66 -16.88 -25.87
C PHE A 7 -40.14 -16.80 -25.88
N ALA A 8 -39.60 -16.85 -27.10
CA ALA A 8 -38.24 -16.48 -27.41
C ALA A 8 -38.14 -14.94 -27.41
N ALA A 9 -37.19 -14.38 -26.66
CA ALA A 9 -36.81 -12.99 -26.78
C ALA A 9 -35.29 -12.94 -26.99
N ALA A 10 -34.90 -12.48 -28.19
CA ALA A 10 -33.52 -12.29 -28.61
C ALA A 10 -32.86 -11.22 -27.74
N ALA A 11 -31.82 -11.61 -26.99
CA ALA A 11 -31.00 -10.66 -26.25
C ALA A 11 -30.07 -9.93 -27.23
N VAL A 12 -30.33 -8.64 -27.42
CA VAL A 12 -29.46 -7.70 -28.13
C VAL A 12 -28.16 -7.56 -27.33
N ALA A 13 -27.07 -8.11 -27.85
CA ALA A 13 -25.74 -7.93 -27.28
C ALA A 13 -25.23 -6.53 -27.64
N CYS A 14 -25.37 -5.58 -26.71
CA CYS A 14 -24.68 -4.29 -26.78
C CYS A 14 -23.19 -4.53 -26.57
N ILE A 15 -22.41 -4.52 -27.65
CA ILE A 15 -20.95 -4.50 -27.60
C ILE A 15 -20.55 -3.08 -27.18
N VAL A 16 -20.34 -2.89 -25.89
CA VAL A 16 -19.73 -1.67 -25.37
C VAL A 16 -18.24 -1.78 -25.69
N PHE A 17 -17.75 -1.00 -26.66
CA PHE A 17 -16.32 -0.84 -26.89
C PHE A 17 -15.76 -0.11 -25.68
N ALA A 18 -15.14 -0.86 -24.76
CA ALA A 18 -14.36 -0.31 -23.68
C ALA A 18 -13.15 0.41 -24.30
N GLU A 19 -13.19 1.74 -24.26
CA GLU A 19 -12.01 2.59 -24.46
C GLU A 19 -10.89 2.06 -23.56
N THR A 20 -9.86 1.50 -24.18
CA THR A 20 -8.61 1.20 -23.51
C THR A 20 -7.96 2.53 -23.17
N ALA A 21 -8.36 3.10 -22.03
CA ALA A 21 -7.59 4.10 -21.34
C ALA A 21 -6.22 3.48 -21.11
N THR A 22 -5.24 3.91 -21.91
CA THR A 22 -3.84 3.65 -21.67
C THR A 22 -3.48 4.42 -20.42
N ALA A 23 -3.82 3.84 -19.26
CA ALA A 23 -3.25 4.24 -18.00
C ALA A 23 -1.74 4.12 -18.21
N GLN A 24 -1.07 5.25 -18.41
CA GLN A 24 0.37 5.32 -18.39
C GLN A 24 0.79 4.83 -17.01
N THR A 25 1.12 3.55 -16.91
CA THR A 25 1.79 2.98 -15.76
C THR A 25 3.14 3.67 -15.73
N SER A 26 3.19 4.79 -15.00
CA SER A 26 4.45 5.46 -14.71
C SER A 26 5.38 4.39 -14.16
N PRO A 27 6.63 4.28 -14.65
CA PRO A 27 7.57 3.33 -14.10
C PRO A 27 7.57 3.51 -12.58
N PRO A 28 7.51 2.43 -11.77
CA PRO A 28 7.54 2.54 -10.33
C PRO A 28 8.73 3.42 -9.97
N ASP A 29 8.48 4.49 -9.21
CA ASP A 29 9.53 5.41 -8.80
C ASP A 29 10.60 4.59 -8.09
N SER A 30 11.75 4.41 -8.75
CA SER A 30 12.84 3.54 -8.28
C SER A 30 13.25 3.89 -6.84
N GLN A 31 13.05 5.16 -6.45
CA GLN A 31 13.34 5.63 -5.12
C GLN A 31 12.29 5.14 -4.09
N GLN A 32 11.02 5.04 -4.46
CA GLN A 32 9.97 4.52 -3.60
C GLN A 32 10.19 3.04 -3.31
N GLN A 33 10.58 2.26 -4.32
CA GLN A 33 10.97 0.87 -4.13
C GLN A 33 12.17 0.75 -3.18
N THR A 34 13.15 1.64 -3.31
CA THR A 34 14.33 1.66 -2.44
C THR A 34 13.95 1.94 -0.98
N CYS A 35 13.07 2.90 -0.72
CA CYS A 35 12.52 3.17 0.62
C CYS A 35 11.76 1.95 1.19
N GLN A 36 10.95 1.28 0.37
CA GLN A 36 10.24 0.05 0.75
C GLN A 36 11.18 -1.08 1.12
N THR A 37 12.20 -1.34 0.30
CA THR A 37 13.21 -2.34 0.61
C THR A 37 13.93 -2.03 1.93
N ALA A 38 14.30 -0.76 2.15
CA ALA A 38 14.94 -0.34 3.40
C ALA A 38 14.02 -0.50 4.63
N TRP A 39 12.71 -0.23 4.48
CA TRP A 39 11.73 -0.48 5.55
C TRP A 39 11.68 -1.95 5.95
N TYR A 40 11.62 -2.88 4.98
CA TYR A 40 11.56 -4.32 5.28
C TYR A 40 12.84 -4.87 5.93
N GLN A 41 13.92 -4.09 5.97
CA GLN A 41 15.14 -4.42 6.71
C GLN A 41 15.10 -3.94 8.17
N SER A 42 14.17 -3.04 8.52
CA SER A 42 14.06 -2.45 9.85
C SER A 42 13.46 -3.42 10.89
N GLU A 43 13.81 -3.23 12.17
CA GLU A 43 13.19 -3.95 13.28
C GLU A 43 11.69 -3.62 13.37
N ALA A 44 11.32 -2.36 13.10
CA ALA A 44 9.93 -1.89 13.09
C ALA A 44 9.04 -2.72 12.16
N SER A 45 9.53 -3.14 10.99
CA SER A 45 8.75 -3.91 10.01
C SER A 45 8.18 -5.24 10.55
N ARG A 46 8.75 -5.78 11.63
CA ARG A 46 8.30 -7.03 12.26
C ARG A 46 7.05 -6.85 13.13
N SER A 47 6.80 -5.64 13.63
CA SER A 47 5.72 -5.35 14.58
C SER A 47 4.87 -4.13 14.19
N CYS A 48 5.20 -3.47 13.09
CA CYS A 48 4.41 -2.41 12.48
C CYS A 48 3.93 -2.85 11.09
N SER A 49 2.69 -2.52 10.75
CA SER A 49 2.11 -2.71 9.42
C SER A 49 2.27 -1.44 8.60
N LEU A 50 2.94 -1.52 7.44
CA LEU A 50 3.14 -0.38 6.55
C LEU A 50 1.80 0.00 5.89
N ASN A 51 1.40 1.26 6.00
CA ASN A 51 0.20 1.80 5.38
C ASN A 51 0.52 2.38 3.99
N TYR A 52 1.50 3.27 3.93
CA TYR A 52 2.02 3.84 2.69
C TYR A 52 3.46 4.29 2.88
N MET A 53 4.17 4.47 1.77
CA MET A 53 5.49 5.06 1.76
C MET A 53 5.69 5.92 0.52
N PHE A 54 6.28 7.09 0.73
CA PHE A 54 6.68 8.00 -0.34
C PHE A 54 8.18 8.25 -0.28
N SER A 55 8.82 8.30 -1.45
CA SER A 55 10.16 8.85 -1.61
C SER A 55 10.10 10.31 -2.02
N PHE A 56 11.08 11.08 -1.55
CA PHE A 56 11.30 12.45 -1.99
C PHE A 56 12.78 12.63 -2.32
N PRO A 57 13.10 13.29 -3.45
CA PRO A 57 14.48 13.66 -3.75
C PRO A 57 15.08 14.57 -2.66
N PRO A 58 16.40 14.49 -2.41
CA PRO A 58 17.34 13.59 -3.07
C PRO A 58 17.38 12.16 -2.48
N ASP A 59 16.95 11.95 -1.23
CA ASP A 59 17.14 10.69 -0.51
C ASP A 59 16.23 10.52 0.72
N PHE A 60 15.02 11.09 0.71
CA PHE A 60 14.11 11.02 1.86
C PHE A 60 13.01 9.99 1.67
N CYS A 61 12.63 9.34 2.77
CA CYS A 61 11.49 8.43 2.84
C CYS A 61 10.51 8.95 3.89
N LYS A 62 9.25 9.08 3.52
CA LYS A 62 8.13 9.26 4.45
C LYS A 62 7.44 7.93 4.63
N VAL A 63 7.52 7.40 5.84
CA VAL A 63 6.98 6.12 6.27
C VAL A 63 5.69 6.37 7.03
N SER A 64 4.60 5.74 6.63
CA SER A 64 3.37 5.68 7.42
C SER A 64 3.09 4.24 7.79
N ALA A 65 2.96 3.96 9.08
CA ALA A 65 2.77 2.61 9.59
C ALA A 65 1.98 2.57 10.89
N ASP A 66 1.24 1.48 11.09
CA ASP A 66 0.55 1.18 12.34
C ASP A 66 1.40 0.23 13.18
N CYS A 67 1.89 0.67 14.32
CA CYS A 67 2.75 -0.12 15.21
C CYS A 67 1.96 -0.71 16.38
N VAL A 68 2.25 -1.96 16.72
CA VAL A 68 1.61 -2.68 17.82
C VAL A 68 2.25 -2.25 19.16
N ARG A 69 1.43 -1.92 20.15
CA ARG A 69 1.82 -1.67 21.54
C ARG A 69 1.95 -2.97 22.34
N ALA A 70 2.57 -2.91 23.51
CA ALA A 70 2.69 -4.04 24.44
C ALA A 70 1.32 -4.58 24.90
N ASP A 71 0.29 -3.73 24.93
CA ASP A 71 -1.10 -4.13 25.24
C ASP A 71 -1.86 -4.75 24.05
N GLY A 72 -1.20 -4.88 22.89
CA GLY A 72 -1.78 -5.41 21.65
C GLY A 72 -2.57 -4.40 20.82
N SER A 73 -2.80 -3.18 21.32
CA SER A 73 -3.42 -2.11 20.55
C SER A 73 -2.48 -1.59 19.45
N ARG A 74 -3.02 -0.82 18.50
CA ARG A 74 -2.24 -0.23 17.40
C ARG A 74 -2.18 1.29 17.50
N GLN A 75 -1.07 1.87 17.04
CA GLN A 75 -0.87 3.30 16.91
C GLN A 75 -0.43 3.64 15.49
N GLY A 76 -1.14 4.56 14.84
CA GLY A 76 -0.69 5.12 13.57
C GLY A 76 0.46 6.09 13.77
N ASN A 77 1.49 5.96 12.94
CA ASN A 77 2.68 6.81 12.96
C ASN A 77 3.00 7.30 11.55
N VAL A 78 3.61 8.48 11.48
CA VAL A 78 4.21 9.02 10.28
C VAL A 78 5.60 9.52 10.65
N GLU A 79 6.62 8.98 10.00
CA GLU A 79 8.02 9.36 10.20
C GLU A 79 8.63 9.75 8.87
N GLN A 80 9.42 10.83 8.85
CA GLN A 80 10.18 11.24 7.68
C GLN A 80 11.66 11.25 8.03
N THR A 81 12.44 10.47 7.30
CA THR A 81 13.88 10.35 7.53
C THR A 81 14.62 10.13 6.22
N ARG A 82 15.95 10.17 6.26
CA ARG A 82 16.78 9.82 5.10
C ARG A 82 16.77 8.32 4.87
N LEU A 83 16.90 7.91 3.61
CA LEU A 83 16.87 6.52 3.17
C LEU A 83 17.80 5.63 4.00
N GLN A 84 19.04 6.06 4.26
CA GLN A 84 20.03 5.32 5.03
C GLN A 84 19.63 5.07 6.49
N ASN A 85 18.71 5.85 7.03
CA ASN A 85 18.25 5.73 8.42
C ASN A 85 17.02 4.80 8.53
N VAL A 86 16.29 4.57 7.44
CA VAL A 86 15.07 3.73 7.45
C VAL A 86 15.31 2.35 8.07
N PRO A 87 16.42 1.63 7.78
CA PRO A 87 16.68 0.33 8.41
C PRO A 87 16.87 0.39 9.93
N SER A 88 17.16 1.57 10.50
CA SER A 88 17.33 1.77 11.94
C SER A 88 16.02 2.09 12.67
N LEU A 89 14.88 2.13 11.97
CA LEU A 89 13.58 2.34 12.60
C LEU A 89 13.17 1.15 13.47
N ARG A 90 12.61 1.47 14.64
CA ARG A 90 12.17 0.53 15.68
C ARG A 90 10.75 0.86 16.10
N ASN A 91 10.07 -0.15 16.64
CA ASN A 91 8.79 0.02 17.32
C ASN A 91 9.04 0.22 18.83
N CYS A 92 8.82 1.42 19.32
CA CYS A 92 8.98 1.80 20.72
C CYS A 92 7.61 1.86 21.41
N ASP A 93 7.05 0.68 21.72
CA ASP A 93 5.73 0.53 22.34
C ASP A 93 4.61 1.30 21.59
N GLY A 94 4.50 1.04 20.29
CA GLY A 94 3.55 1.70 19.39
C GLY A 94 4.06 3.00 18.76
N ARG A 95 5.16 3.59 19.25
CA ARG A 95 5.76 4.75 18.58
C ARG A 95 6.82 4.31 17.59
N LEU A 96 6.72 4.77 16.34
CA LEU A 96 7.79 4.58 15.35
C LEU A 96 8.93 5.58 15.61
N GLY A 97 10.18 5.11 15.70
CA GLY A 97 11.33 5.99 15.89
C GLY A 97 12.67 5.26 15.97
N PHE A 98 13.75 6.00 16.26
CA PHE A 98 15.12 5.46 16.37
C PHE A 98 15.50 5.08 17.80
N ASN A 99 14.88 5.72 18.79
CA ASN A 99 15.18 5.54 20.21
C ASN A 99 13.93 5.16 20.97
N CYS A 100 14.07 4.08 21.73
CA CYS A 100 13.20 3.61 22.78
C CYS A 100 14.04 3.67 24.06
#